data_AF-A0A1M5BC68-F1
#
_entry.id   AF-A0A1M5BC68-F1
#
_cell.length_a   1.000
_cell.length_b   1.000
_cell.length_c   1.000
_cell.angle_alpha   90.00
_cell.angle_beta   90.00
_cell.angle_gamma   90.00
#
_symmetry.space_group_name_H-M   'P 1'
#
loop_
_entity.id
_entity.type
_entity.pdbx_description
1 polymer ?
#
loop_
_entity_poly.entity_id
_entity_poly.type
_entity_poly.pdbx_seq_one_letter_code
_entity_poly.pdbx_strand_id
1 'polypeptide(L)'
;MTWNNQPGQATGGKQGEGAGGSESSVDITDWMANYANGSAAWHGFMVNDNGHSDPAYWKKLAVDEAAPTASYLLISYNDWPYVTGQPGCDGCSWHTRDIEVGVDTVDPNGDDRYVEFYVGTDPVHVYATQIASSGTITKTGGSNPAVWKIPAAALEWNKTYYWYARVRDGYMPANSWNVSQVYSFSTKNGTPATPSLQGPSDRAVVSTKQPVLTVGAVTDPDNDTVQYEFSVATGSDGQSGLVAKSGWLDSPSWTVPVGVLKDGVNYTWTARARDKMPETVSTLAASRKFKVDLRLGAQGPVPGDAVGPVTVNLSTGNVITRASTPAMKTVGGDVSVQFTYNSQGVEETGLVGSYYTGTSNDGIKDTDSPVLVRTDPQVSYWWPDGSPYEPVIPKDGFRIRW
;
A
#
# COMPACT_ATOMS: atom_id res chain seq x y z
N MET A 1 52.70 -8.60 -23.93
CA MET A 1 53.55 -7.84 -22.98
C MET A 1 54.95 -7.74 -23.54
N THR A 2 55.59 -6.57 -23.46
CA THR A 2 57.00 -6.42 -23.88
C THR A 2 57.87 -6.27 -22.64
N TRP A 3 58.72 -7.26 -22.44
CA TRP A 3 59.75 -7.30 -21.41
C TRP A 3 61.02 -6.70 -21.99
N ASN A 4 61.71 -5.82 -21.28
CA ASN A 4 62.99 -5.29 -21.76
C ASN A 4 63.96 -5.07 -20.59
N ASN A 5 65.19 -5.53 -20.77
CA ASN A 5 66.30 -5.36 -19.85
C ASN A 5 67.26 -4.22 -20.25
N GLN A 6 66.97 -3.51 -21.35
CA GLN A 6 67.72 -2.37 -21.89
C GLN A 6 66.77 -1.24 -22.35
N PRO A 7 66.23 -0.43 -21.41
CA PRO A 7 65.35 0.68 -21.77
C PRO A 7 66.07 1.69 -22.68
N GLY A 8 65.51 1.95 -23.87
CA GLY A 8 66.07 2.90 -24.85
C GLY A 8 66.90 2.30 -25.99
N GLN A 9 67.15 0.99 -26.00
CA GLN A 9 67.69 0.29 -27.19
C GLN A 9 66.61 -0.60 -27.82
N ALA A 10 66.37 -0.42 -29.12
CA ALA A 10 65.26 -1.06 -29.84
C ALA A 10 65.37 -2.58 -30.00
N THR A 11 66.46 -3.21 -29.53
CA THR A 11 66.85 -4.59 -29.90
C THR A 11 66.95 -5.56 -28.72
N GLY A 12 66.46 -5.19 -27.53
CA GLY A 12 66.59 -6.01 -26.30
C GLY A 12 65.30 -6.61 -25.74
N GLY A 13 64.17 -6.51 -26.44
CA GLY A 13 62.87 -6.94 -25.90
C GLY A 13 62.58 -8.43 -26.08
N LYS A 14 62.03 -9.09 -25.04
CA LYS A 14 61.33 -10.38 -25.18
C LYS A 14 59.83 -10.11 -25.15
N GLN A 15 59.10 -10.68 -26.10
CA GLN A 15 57.64 -10.56 -26.14
C GLN A 15 57.02 -11.85 -25.63
N GLY A 16 55.96 -11.69 -24.83
CA GLY A 16 55.09 -12.78 -24.42
C GLY A 16 53.65 -12.46 -24.83
N GLU A 17 52.95 -13.47 -25.33
CA GLU A 17 51.51 -13.47 -25.49
C GLU A 17 50.89 -14.08 -24.24
N GLY A 18 49.96 -13.36 -23.60
CA GLY A 18 49.20 -13.84 -22.47
C GLY A 18 47.73 -13.90 -22.85
N ALA A 19 47.02 -14.94 -22.39
CA ALA A 19 45.58 -15.08 -22.53
C ALA A 19 44.93 -15.02 -21.14
N GLY A 20 43.75 -14.40 -21.05
CA GLY A 20 43.00 -14.32 -19.79
C GLY A 20 42.77 -15.71 -19.19
N GLY A 21 42.99 -15.84 -17.88
CA GLY A 21 42.84 -17.11 -17.14
C GLY A 21 43.92 -18.17 -17.41
N SER A 22 45.00 -17.85 -18.14
CA SER A 22 46.10 -18.78 -18.42
C SER A 22 47.44 -18.21 -17.97
N GLU A 23 48.25 -19.04 -17.31
CA GLU A 23 49.63 -18.67 -17.01
C GLU A 23 50.42 -18.51 -18.30
N SER A 24 51.10 -17.36 -18.44
CA SER A 24 52.09 -17.15 -19.48
C SER A 24 53.46 -17.00 -18.84
N SER A 25 54.47 -17.59 -19.45
CA SER A 25 55.85 -17.47 -18.99
C SER A 25 56.72 -16.98 -20.13
N VAL A 26 57.68 -16.13 -19.79
CA VAL A 26 58.76 -15.72 -20.68
C VAL A 26 60.05 -16.08 -20.00
N ASP A 27 60.85 -16.94 -20.63
CA ASP A 27 62.15 -17.31 -20.11
C ASP A 27 63.12 -16.14 -20.24
N ILE A 28 63.56 -15.61 -19.10
CA ILE A 28 64.53 -14.52 -18.98
C ILE A 28 65.88 -15.00 -18.42
N THR A 29 66.15 -16.31 -18.44
CA THR A 29 67.36 -16.92 -17.87
C THR A 29 68.64 -16.28 -18.42
N ASP A 30 68.72 -16.04 -19.72
CA ASP A 30 69.89 -15.39 -20.34
C ASP A 30 70.11 -13.95 -19.84
N TRP A 31 69.04 -13.25 -19.46
CA TRP A 31 69.12 -11.90 -18.92
C TRP A 31 69.60 -11.93 -17.47
N MET A 32 69.13 -12.91 -16.70
CA MET A 32 69.57 -13.14 -15.32
C MET A 32 71.04 -13.61 -15.25
N ALA A 33 71.48 -14.45 -16.17
CA ALA A 33 72.87 -14.90 -16.25
C ALA A 33 73.85 -13.73 -16.47
N ASN A 34 73.46 -12.74 -17.29
CA ASN A 34 74.25 -11.54 -17.53
C ASN A 34 74.23 -10.54 -16.35
N TYR A 35 73.15 -10.50 -15.58
CA TYR A 35 73.04 -9.71 -14.36
C TYR A 35 73.93 -10.28 -13.25
N ALA A 36 73.86 -11.60 -13.03
CA ALA A 36 74.62 -12.31 -11.99
C ALA A 36 76.15 -12.27 -12.21
N ASN A 37 76.61 -12.10 -13.46
CA ASN A 37 78.03 -12.01 -13.80
C ASN A 37 78.57 -10.56 -13.82
N GLY A 38 77.76 -9.57 -13.42
CA GLY A 38 78.18 -8.17 -13.26
C GLY A 38 78.50 -7.42 -14.57
N SER A 39 78.20 -8.01 -15.73
CA SER A 39 78.59 -7.48 -17.05
C SER A 39 77.58 -6.48 -17.65
N ALA A 40 76.45 -6.23 -16.99
CA ALA A 40 75.39 -5.33 -17.47
C ALA A 40 75.30 -4.05 -16.64
N ALA A 41 75.32 -2.88 -17.29
CA ALA A 41 75.22 -1.57 -16.64
C ALA A 41 73.78 -1.17 -16.24
N TRP A 42 72.78 -2.00 -16.54
CA TRP A 42 71.35 -1.65 -16.41
C TRP A 42 70.71 -2.45 -15.27
N HIS A 43 70.25 -1.75 -14.23
CA HIS A 43 69.83 -2.34 -12.94
C HIS A 43 68.30 -2.46 -12.77
N GLY A 44 67.60 -3.16 -13.67
CA GLY A 44 66.21 -3.55 -13.41
C GLY A 44 65.41 -4.02 -14.62
N PHE A 45 64.27 -4.66 -14.35
CA PHE A 45 63.26 -5.00 -15.35
C PHE A 45 62.27 -3.85 -15.50
N MET A 46 61.91 -3.56 -16.75
CA MET A 46 60.83 -2.63 -17.06
C MET A 46 59.79 -3.30 -17.95
N VAL A 47 58.52 -3.03 -17.67
CA VAL A 47 57.38 -3.53 -18.46
C VAL A 47 56.65 -2.35 -19.09
N ASN A 48 56.30 -2.54 -20.36
CA ASN A 48 55.40 -1.68 -21.11
C ASN A 48 54.10 -2.44 -21.36
N ASP A 49 53.03 -1.96 -20.73
CA ASP A 49 51.68 -2.53 -20.76
C ASP A 49 50.79 -1.93 -21.88
N ASN A 50 51.21 -0.81 -22.49
CA ASN A 50 50.39 -0.03 -23.42
C ASN A 50 51.02 0.17 -24.82
N GLY A 51 52.12 -0.52 -25.13
CA GLY A 51 52.81 -0.42 -26.42
C GLY A 51 53.50 0.92 -26.68
N HIS A 52 53.63 1.77 -25.66
CA HIS A 52 54.17 3.12 -25.80
C HIS A 52 55.70 3.10 -25.95
N SER A 53 56.24 3.69 -27.01
CA SER A 53 57.69 3.64 -27.29
C SER A 53 58.53 4.54 -26.37
N ASP A 54 57.90 5.43 -25.59
CA ASP A 54 58.58 6.36 -24.71
C ASP A 54 58.97 5.70 -23.36
N PRO A 55 60.27 5.65 -23.01
CA PRO A 55 60.79 5.08 -21.76
C PRO A 55 60.23 5.72 -20.48
N ALA A 56 59.68 6.94 -20.52
CA ALA A 56 59.11 7.61 -19.36
C ALA A 56 57.85 6.91 -18.82
N TYR A 57 57.18 6.12 -19.66
CA TYR A 57 55.97 5.36 -19.30
C TYR A 57 56.27 3.95 -18.80
N TRP A 58 57.55 3.62 -18.64
CA TRP A 58 57.99 2.28 -18.28
C TRP A 58 58.08 2.17 -16.75
N LYS A 59 57.52 1.10 -16.19
CA LYS A 59 57.51 0.89 -14.72
C LYS A 59 58.73 0.05 -14.32
N LYS A 60 59.56 0.54 -13.40
CA LYS A 60 60.72 -0.19 -12.83
C LYS A 60 60.23 -1.23 -11.81
N LEU A 61 60.66 -2.47 -11.94
CA LEU A 61 60.29 -3.56 -11.05
C LEU A 61 61.41 -3.84 -10.03
N ALA A 62 61.04 -3.98 -8.76
CA ALA A 62 61.95 -4.42 -7.68
C ALA A 62 61.86 -5.95 -7.50
N VAL A 63 63.00 -6.59 -7.23
CA VAL A 63 63.11 -8.04 -6.92
C VAL A 63 63.52 -8.17 -5.46
N ASP A 64 62.87 -9.07 -4.72
CA ASP A 64 63.27 -9.41 -3.35
C ASP A 64 64.40 -10.45 -3.38
N GLU A 65 65.47 -10.19 -2.64
CA GLU A 65 66.77 -10.87 -2.77
C GLU A 65 66.87 -12.08 -1.82
N ALA A 66 65.83 -12.93 -1.73
CA ALA A 66 65.90 -14.17 -0.93
C ALA A 66 64.73 -15.14 -1.18
N ALA A 67 64.75 -15.91 -2.27
CA ALA A 67 63.92 -17.12 -2.38
C ALA A 67 64.76 -18.29 -2.93
N PRO A 68 64.72 -19.49 -2.31
CA PRO A 68 65.56 -20.64 -2.68
C PRO A 68 65.09 -21.39 -3.94
N THR A 69 64.04 -20.91 -4.60
CA THR A 69 63.53 -21.42 -5.88
C THR A 69 63.15 -20.21 -6.75
N ALA A 70 63.40 -20.31 -8.07
CA ALA A 70 63.35 -19.25 -9.07
C ALA A 70 62.44 -18.04 -8.76
N SER A 71 63.00 -16.83 -8.87
CA SER A 71 62.23 -15.58 -8.84
C SER A 71 61.24 -15.56 -10.02
N TYR A 72 59.94 -15.65 -9.73
CA TYR A 72 58.89 -15.45 -10.72
C TYR A 72 58.21 -14.10 -10.49
N LEU A 73 57.67 -13.54 -11.57
CA LEU A 73 56.92 -12.30 -11.54
C LEU A 73 55.48 -12.60 -11.96
N LEU A 74 54.56 -12.49 -11.00
CA LEU A 74 53.13 -12.60 -11.27
C LEU A 74 52.61 -11.22 -11.71
N ILE A 75 52.07 -11.15 -12.93
CA ILE A 75 51.32 -10.00 -13.41
C ILE A 75 49.87 -10.44 -13.57
N SER A 76 49.05 -10.12 -12.57
CA SER A 76 47.61 -10.30 -12.62
C SER A 76 46.97 -9.08 -13.28
N TYR A 77 46.22 -9.31 -14.34
CA TYR A 77 45.34 -8.29 -14.91
C TYR A 77 44.08 -8.17 -14.06
N ASN A 78 43.59 -6.95 -13.90
CA ASN A 78 42.28 -6.76 -13.31
C ASN A 78 41.21 -7.17 -14.34
N ASP A 79 40.35 -8.11 -13.97
CA ASP A 79 39.20 -8.51 -14.77
C ASP A 79 37.99 -7.72 -14.27
N TRP A 80 37.42 -6.88 -15.13
CA TRP A 80 36.35 -6.00 -14.66
C TRP A 80 35.10 -6.78 -14.26
N PRO A 81 34.42 -6.39 -13.17
CA PRO A 81 33.21 -7.05 -12.74
C PRO A 81 32.07 -6.79 -13.71
N TYR A 82 31.18 -7.75 -13.88
CA TYR A 82 30.01 -7.64 -14.75
C TYR A 82 28.75 -8.12 -14.04
N VAL A 83 27.59 -7.75 -14.58
CA VAL A 83 26.28 -8.15 -14.07
C VAL A 83 25.85 -9.43 -14.80
N THR A 84 25.55 -10.50 -14.05
CA THR A 84 25.25 -11.84 -14.63
C THR A 84 23.76 -12.14 -14.77
N GLY A 85 22.89 -11.38 -14.09
CA GLY A 85 21.45 -11.45 -14.27
C GLY A 85 20.74 -12.48 -13.40
N GLN A 86 20.17 -11.98 -12.30
CA GLN A 86 18.97 -12.50 -11.64
C GLN A 86 18.19 -11.25 -11.24
N PRO A 87 17.27 -10.74 -12.09
CA PRO A 87 16.51 -9.58 -11.70
C PRO A 87 15.59 -9.98 -10.55
N GLY A 88 15.63 -9.22 -9.47
CA GLY A 88 14.53 -9.26 -8.49
C GLY A 88 13.16 -9.04 -9.16
N CYS A 89 13.13 -8.44 -10.36
CA CYS A 89 11.95 -8.24 -11.18
C CYS A 89 12.27 -7.73 -12.61
N ASP A 90 11.59 -8.27 -13.63
CA ASP A 90 11.43 -7.65 -14.96
C ASP A 90 9.99 -7.83 -15.47
N GLY A 91 9.32 -6.73 -15.80
CA GLY A 91 7.91 -6.70 -16.18
C GLY A 91 6.95 -7.08 -15.04
N CYS A 92 7.43 -7.09 -13.79
CA CYS A 92 6.57 -7.45 -12.66
C CYS A 92 5.59 -6.33 -12.32
N SER A 93 4.46 -6.72 -11.76
CA SER A 93 3.43 -5.79 -11.32
C SER A 93 3.02 -6.16 -9.90
N TRP A 94 3.19 -5.22 -8.98
CA TRP A 94 3.04 -5.46 -7.55
C TRP A 94 2.01 -4.54 -6.92
N HIS A 95 1.18 -5.13 -6.06
CA HIS A 95 0.27 -4.44 -5.15
C HIS A 95 1.06 -3.97 -3.92
N THR A 96 2.09 -3.16 -4.15
CA THR A 96 2.86 -2.50 -3.09
C THR A 96 3.82 -1.47 -3.70
N ARG A 97 4.23 -0.51 -2.88
CA ARG A 97 5.36 0.40 -3.15
C ARG A 97 6.61 0.04 -2.34
N ASP A 98 6.54 -0.96 -1.46
CA ASP A 98 7.69 -1.53 -0.77
C ASP A 98 8.45 -2.46 -1.72
N ILE A 99 9.17 -1.86 -2.67
CA ILE A 99 9.86 -2.58 -3.73
C ILE A 99 11.33 -2.80 -3.37
N GLU A 100 11.79 -4.04 -3.50
CA GLU A 100 13.20 -4.41 -3.48
C GLU A 100 13.62 -4.92 -4.87
N VAL A 101 14.72 -4.38 -5.38
CA VAL A 101 15.36 -4.85 -6.62
C VAL A 101 16.73 -5.40 -6.31
N GLY A 102 17.21 -6.31 -7.16
CA GLY A 102 18.52 -6.90 -6.98
C GLY A 102 19.11 -7.46 -8.26
N VAL A 103 20.44 -7.55 -8.27
CA VAL A 103 21.23 -8.17 -9.32
C VAL A 103 22.36 -8.99 -8.72
N ASP A 104 22.71 -10.07 -9.41
CA ASP A 104 23.98 -10.74 -9.21
C ASP A 104 25.07 -10.02 -10.00
N THR A 105 26.23 -9.87 -9.37
CA THR A 105 27.45 -9.40 -10.01
C THR A 105 28.53 -10.45 -9.86
N VAL A 106 29.49 -10.47 -10.77
CA VAL A 106 30.63 -11.38 -10.72
C VAL A 106 31.87 -10.57 -11.02
N ASP A 107 32.90 -10.80 -10.21
CA ASP A 107 34.26 -10.39 -10.50
C ASP A 107 35.11 -11.67 -10.70
N PRO A 108 35.67 -11.92 -11.89
CA PRO A 108 36.46 -13.12 -12.16
C PRO A 108 37.68 -13.30 -11.27
N ASN A 109 38.30 -12.21 -10.81
CA ASN A 109 39.47 -12.28 -9.94
C ASN A 109 39.11 -12.21 -8.44
N GLY A 110 37.81 -12.07 -8.12
CA GLY A 110 37.28 -12.13 -6.77
C GLY A 110 37.37 -10.80 -6.00
N ASP A 111 37.61 -9.68 -6.68
CA ASP A 111 37.67 -8.36 -6.05
C ASP A 111 36.33 -7.91 -5.44
N ASP A 112 36.44 -6.96 -4.50
CA ASP A 112 35.28 -6.27 -3.94
C ASP A 112 34.62 -5.39 -5.00
N ARG A 113 33.30 -5.48 -5.08
CA ARG A 113 32.47 -4.82 -6.09
C ARG A 113 31.66 -3.69 -5.46
N TYR A 114 31.54 -2.61 -6.19
CA TYR A 114 30.72 -1.44 -5.85
C TYR A 114 29.55 -1.39 -6.83
N VAL A 115 28.34 -1.54 -6.31
CA VAL A 115 27.10 -1.63 -7.09
C VAL A 115 26.22 -0.43 -6.80
N GLU A 116 25.63 0.16 -7.85
CA GLU A 116 24.68 1.26 -7.76
C GLU A 116 23.44 0.97 -8.60
N PHE A 117 22.27 1.25 -8.03
CA PHE A 117 20.97 1.11 -8.68
C PHE A 117 20.38 2.47 -9.00
N TYR A 118 19.71 2.55 -10.15
CA TYR A 118 18.97 3.73 -10.61
C TYR A 118 17.58 3.34 -11.04
N VAL A 119 16.57 4.11 -10.63
CA VAL A 119 15.17 3.95 -11.05
C VAL A 119 14.70 5.26 -11.65
N GLY A 120 14.07 5.19 -12.83
CA GLY A 120 13.52 6.32 -13.56
C GLY A 120 12.22 5.98 -14.27
N THR A 121 11.70 6.93 -15.05
CA THR A 121 10.38 6.81 -15.70
C THR A 121 10.46 6.57 -17.21
N ASP A 122 11.64 6.67 -17.80
CA ASP A 122 11.86 6.42 -19.23
C ASP A 122 12.76 5.19 -19.44
N PRO A 123 12.37 4.23 -20.31
CA PRO A 123 13.12 2.99 -20.52
C PRO A 123 14.47 3.19 -21.23
N VAL A 124 14.65 4.29 -21.95
CA VAL A 124 15.87 4.59 -22.71
C VAL A 124 16.81 5.49 -21.89
N HIS A 125 16.25 6.43 -21.14
CA HIS A 125 16.99 7.45 -20.39
C HIS A 125 16.73 7.36 -18.88
N VAL A 126 16.86 6.15 -18.32
CA VAL A 126 16.62 5.87 -16.89
C VAL A 126 17.41 6.83 -15.98
N TYR A 127 18.69 7.07 -16.28
CA TYR A 127 19.54 7.96 -15.47
C TYR A 127 19.10 9.43 -15.53
N ALA A 128 18.68 9.91 -16.70
CA ALA A 128 18.24 11.30 -16.88
C ALA A 128 16.86 11.56 -16.24
N THR A 129 16.03 10.51 -16.14
CA THR A 129 14.69 10.54 -15.56
C THR A 129 14.65 9.90 -14.17
N GLN A 130 15.80 9.82 -13.50
CA GLN A 130 15.89 9.13 -12.22
C GLN A 130 15.00 9.79 -11.16
N ILE A 131 14.26 8.97 -10.44
CA ILE A 131 13.45 9.36 -9.27
C ILE A 131 14.11 8.91 -7.96
N ALA A 132 15.00 7.91 -8.02
CA ALA A 132 15.72 7.38 -6.89
C ALA A 132 17.01 6.67 -7.34
N SER A 133 18.01 6.65 -6.47
CA SER A 133 19.22 5.84 -6.61
C SER A 133 19.67 5.30 -5.25
N SER A 134 20.40 4.19 -5.25
CA SER A 134 20.81 3.49 -4.02
C SER A 134 22.01 4.12 -3.30
N GLY A 135 22.78 4.97 -3.99
CA GLY A 135 24.18 5.19 -3.65
C GLY A 135 25.01 3.91 -3.81
N THR A 136 26.25 3.94 -3.34
CA THR A 136 27.19 2.82 -3.52
C THR A 136 26.96 1.70 -2.50
N ILE A 137 26.68 0.49 -2.97
CA ILE A 137 26.57 -0.73 -2.19
C ILE A 137 27.85 -1.55 -2.40
N THR A 138 28.59 -1.82 -1.32
CA THR A 138 29.81 -2.63 -1.38
C THR A 138 29.48 -4.11 -1.22
N LYS A 139 30.05 -4.96 -2.07
CA LYS A 139 29.92 -6.42 -2.04
C LYS A 139 31.29 -7.07 -2.03
N THR A 140 31.55 -7.85 -0.99
CA THR A 140 32.75 -8.67 -0.90
C THR A 140 32.83 -9.67 -2.05
N GLY A 141 34.03 -9.98 -2.54
CA GLY A 141 34.29 -11.01 -3.55
C GLY A 141 33.40 -12.25 -3.43
N GLY A 142 32.73 -12.64 -4.53
CA GLY A 142 31.84 -13.80 -4.59
C GLY A 142 30.48 -13.69 -3.87
N SER A 143 30.22 -12.62 -3.10
CA SER A 143 28.95 -12.42 -2.39
C SER A 143 27.82 -11.90 -3.28
N ASN A 144 26.67 -12.56 -3.28
CA ASN A 144 25.48 -12.20 -4.06
C ASN A 144 24.19 -12.50 -3.26
N PRO A 145 23.03 -11.92 -3.61
CA PRO A 145 22.83 -10.83 -4.59
C PRO A 145 23.14 -9.45 -3.99
N ALA A 146 23.37 -8.43 -4.84
CA ALA A 146 23.24 -7.03 -4.45
C ALA A 146 21.76 -6.64 -4.50
N VAL A 147 21.24 -6.06 -3.41
CA VAL A 147 19.83 -5.71 -3.27
C VAL A 147 19.68 -4.28 -2.78
N TRP A 148 18.60 -3.63 -3.18
CA TRP A 148 18.25 -2.29 -2.76
C TRP A 148 16.73 -2.14 -2.61
N LYS A 149 16.30 -1.64 -1.45
CA LYS A 149 14.92 -1.24 -1.19
C LYS A 149 14.69 0.19 -1.69
N ILE A 150 13.85 0.34 -2.70
CA ILE A 150 13.50 1.62 -3.29
C ILE A 150 12.66 2.42 -2.27
N PRO A 151 12.93 3.73 -2.05
CA PRO A 151 12.09 4.55 -1.20
C PRO A 151 10.64 4.61 -1.74
N ALA A 152 9.70 4.05 -0.99
CA ALA A 152 8.28 4.01 -1.39
C ALA A 152 7.69 5.39 -1.70
N ALA A 153 8.21 6.45 -1.06
CA ALA A 153 7.79 7.83 -1.30
C ALA A 153 8.18 8.38 -2.69
N ALA A 154 9.17 7.78 -3.36
CA ALA A 154 9.53 8.12 -4.73
C ALA A 154 8.61 7.44 -5.76
N LEU A 155 7.84 6.44 -5.33
CA LEU A 155 6.94 5.66 -6.18
C LEU A 155 5.50 6.19 -6.06
N GLU A 156 4.88 6.39 -7.20
CA GLU A 156 3.46 6.62 -7.37
C GLU A 156 2.77 5.30 -7.65
N TRP A 157 1.46 5.24 -7.46
CA TRP A 157 0.65 4.07 -7.78
C TRP A 157 0.25 4.02 -9.25
N ASN A 158 -0.03 2.81 -9.76
CA ASN A 158 -0.50 2.57 -11.13
C ASN A 158 0.46 3.11 -12.20
N LYS A 159 1.77 3.05 -11.92
CA LYS A 159 2.82 3.60 -12.78
C LYS A 159 3.90 2.55 -13.02
N THR A 160 4.44 2.57 -14.23
CA THR A 160 5.57 1.72 -14.62
C THR A 160 6.87 2.49 -14.47
N TYR A 161 7.86 1.83 -13.89
CA TYR A 161 9.20 2.33 -13.66
C TYR A 161 10.22 1.42 -14.33
N TYR A 162 11.36 2.01 -14.64
CA TYR A 162 12.47 1.33 -15.29
C TYR A 162 13.72 1.50 -14.45
N TRP A 163 14.52 0.45 -14.34
CA TRP A 163 15.70 0.47 -13.50
C TRP A 163 16.85 -0.31 -14.12
N TYR A 164 18.06 0.06 -13.73
CA TYR A 164 19.26 -0.70 -14.05
C TYR A 164 20.25 -0.63 -12.88
N ALA A 165 21.19 -1.56 -12.86
CA ALA A 165 22.31 -1.55 -11.94
C ALA A 165 23.62 -1.35 -12.71
N ARG A 166 24.58 -0.67 -12.09
CA ARG A 166 25.96 -0.58 -12.57
C ARG A 166 26.93 -1.08 -11.52
N VAL A 167 28.02 -1.69 -11.96
CA VAL A 167 29.06 -2.27 -11.10
C VAL A 167 30.45 -1.83 -11.54
N ARG A 168 31.33 -1.66 -10.56
CA ARG A 168 32.77 -1.46 -10.74
C ARG A 168 33.55 -2.09 -9.59
N ASP A 169 34.85 -2.20 -9.73
CA ASP A 169 35.78 -2.54 -8.64
C ASP A 169 36.65 -1.31 -8.26
N GLY A 170 37.62 -1.53 -7.37
CA GLY A 170 38.58 -0.51 -6.91
C GLY A 170 39.74 -0.25 -7.88
N TYR A 171 39.96 -1.13 -8.85
CA TYR A 171 41.07 -1.15 -9.80
C TYR A 171 40.67 -0.63 -11.19
N MET A 172 39.38 -0.44 -11.45
CA MET A 172 38.84 0.22 -12.64
C MET A 172 39.11 1.74 -12.62
N PRO A 173 39.31 2.37 -13.79
CA PRO A 173 39.44 3.82 -13.90
C PRO A 173 38.27 4.57 -13.24
N ALA A 174 38.54 5.80 -12.82
CA ALA A 174 37.49 6.67 -12.30
C ALA A 174 36.35 6.82 -13.33
N ASN A 175 35.11 6.72 -12.88
CA ASN A 175 33.90 6.80 -13.71
C ASN A 175 33.73 5.71 -14.79
N SER A 176 34.53 4.64 -14.79
CA SER A 176 34.26 3.45 -15.60
C SER A 176 33.35 2.47 -14.86
N TRP A 177 32.32 1.97 -15.54
CA TRP A 177 31.30 1.10 -14.98
C TRP A 177 30.81 0.10 -16.03
N ASN A 178 30.53 -1.13 -15.60
CA ASN A 178 29.73 -2.07 -16.36
C ASN A 178 28.26 -1.95 -15.94
N VAL A 179 27.34 -2.05 -16.91
CA VAL A 179 25.91 -1.74 -16.71
C VAL A 179 25.05 -2.95 -17.09
N SER A 180 24.00 -3.19 -16.32
CA SER A 180 22.99 -4.20 -16.66
C SER A 180 22.12 -3.76 -17.84
N GLN A 181 21.33 -4.69 -18.38
CA GLN A 181 20.14 -4.32 -19.14
C GLN A 181 19.17 -3.50 -18.28
N VAL A 182 18.24 -2.80 -18.94
CA VAL A 182 17.15 -2.10 -18.27
C VAL A 182 16.02 -3.08 -17.98
N TYR A 183 15.59 -3.09 -16.73
CA TYR A 183 14.47 -3.88 -16.23
C TYR A 183 13.27 -2.97 -15.94
N SER A 184 12.08 -3.56 -15.80
CA SER A 184 10.87 -2.79 -15.50
C SER A 184 10.05 -3.38 -14.36
N PHE A 185 9.31 -2.52 -13.66
CA PHE A 185 8.27 -2.92 -12.70
C PHE A 185 7.12 -1.93 -12.70
N SER A 186 5.94 -2.36 -12.25
CA SER A 186 4.79 -1.47 -12.06
C SER A 186 4.23 -1.62 -10.66
N THR A 187 3.92 -0.50 -10.03
CA THR A 187 3.10 -0.46 -8.82
C THR A 187 1.62 -0.47 -9.24
N LYS A 188 0.78 -1.19 -8.52
CA LYS A 188 -0.68 -1.17 -8.71
C LYS A 188 -1.33 -0.92 -7.39
N ASN A 189 -2.35 -0.08 -7.36
CA ASN A 189 -3.22 -0.04 -6.19
C ASN A 189 -4.32 -1.09 -6.34
N GLY A 190 -4.39 -2.02 -5.40
CA GLY A 190 -5.48 -2.95 -5.25
C GLY A 190 -6.68 -2.27 -4.59
N THR A 191 -7.87 -2.70 -4.99
CA THR A 191 -9.10 -2.30 -4.28
C THR A 191 -9.44 -3.36 -3.24
N PRO A 192 -9.81 -2.96 -2.01
CA PRO A 192 -10.24 -3.93 -1.02
C PRO A 192 -11.40 -4.77 -1.52
N ALA A 193 -11.46 -6.01 -1.05
CA ALA A 193 -12.59 -6.88 -1.35
C ALA A 193 -13.91 -6.26 -0.83
N THR A 194 -15.01 -6.51 -1.55
CA THR A 194 -16.33 -6.10 -1.08
C THR A 194 -16.65 -6.81 0.23
N PRO A 195 -16.98 -6.08 1.32
CA PRO A 195 -17.19 -6.69 2.62
C PRO A 195 -18.49 -7.50 2.66
N SER A 196 -18.44 -8.69 3.27
CA SER A 196 -19.63 -9.53 3.45
C SER A 196 -20.52 -8.95 4.55
N LEU A 197 -21.82 -8.76 4.29
CA LEU A 197 -22.77 -8.31 5.31
C LEU A 197 -22.96 -9.39 6.39
N GLN A 198 -22.88 -9.04 7.68
CA GLN A 198 -23.02 -9.98 8.80
C GLN A 198 -24.35 -9.81 9.51
N GLY A 199 -24.62 -8.62 10.05
CA GLY A 199 -25.84 -8.33 10.81
C GLY A 199 -26.39 -6.94 10.49
N PRO A 200 -27.72 -6.75 10.47
CA PRO A 200 -28.77 -7.77 10.57
C PRO A 200 -28.78 -8.77 9.39
N SER A 201 -29.29 -9.98 9.63
CA SER A 201 -29.52 -10.97 8.56
C SER A 201 -30.53 -10.45 7.54
N ASP A 202 -30.53 -11.02 6.33
CA ASP A 202 -31.51 -10.63 5.32
C ASP A 202 -32.94 -10.96 5.79
N ARG A 203 -33.85 -9.99 5.60
CA ARG A 203 -35.24 -9.99 6.08
C ARG A 203 -35.38 -10.13 7.60
N ALA A 204 -34.37 -9.74 8.37
CA ALA A 204 -34.47 -9.74 9.83
C ALA A 204 -35.57 -8.77 10.32
N VAL A 205 -36.18 -9.12 11.44
CA VAL A 205 -37.07 -8.21 12.19
C VAL A 205 -36.31 -7.72 13.41
N VAL A 206 -36.04 -6.42 13.48
CA VAL A 206 -35.29 -5.79 14.57
C VAL A 206 -36.23 -5.04 15.52
N SER A 207 -36.07 -5.25 16.81
CA SER A 207 -36.88 -4.60 17.87
C SER A 207 -36.23 -3.34 18.42
N THR A 208 -35.42 -2.65 17.62
CA THR A 208 -34.77 -1.39 17.96
C THR A 208 -34.76 -0.46 16.74
N LYS A 209 -34.86 0.85 16.99
CA LYS A 209 -34.70 1.90 15.97
C LYS A 209 -33.24 2.29 15.72
N GLN A 210 -32.31 1.72 16.49
CA GLN A 210 -30.87 1.94 16.33
C GLN A 210 -30.15 0.59 16.24
N PRO A 211 -30.47 -0.25 15.24
CA PRO A 211 -29.74 -1.49 15.03
C PRO A 211 -28.28 -1.18 14.71
N VAL A 212 -27.40 -2.09 15.12
CA VAL A 212 -25.99 -2.07 14.73
C VAL A 212 -25.85 -2.87 13.44
N LEU A 213 -25.37 -2.22 12.38
CA LEU A 213 -25.01 -2.86 11.13
C LEU A 213 -23.55 -3.30 11.21
N THR A 214 -23.26 -4.54 10.83
CA THR A 214 -21.93 -5.14 10.91
C THR A 214 -21.57 -5.84 9.61
N VAL A 215 -20.32 -5.71 9.20
CA VAL A 215 -19.74 -6.46 8.08
C VAL A 215 -18.55 -7.28 8.53
N GLY A 216 -18.15 -8.25 7.70
CA GLY A 216 -16.88 -8.92 7.85
C GLY A 216 -15.76 -7.94 7.53
N ALA A 217 -14.75 -7.88 8.40
CA ALA A 217 -13.54 -7.13 8.11
C ALA A 217 -12.84 -7.74 6.89
N VAL A 218 -12.34 -6.88 6.00
CA VAL A 218 -11.58 -7.26 4.81
C VAL A 218 -10.18 -6.67 4.91
N THR A 219 -9.24 -7.30 4.22
CA THR A 219 -7.89 -6.80 4.02
C THR A 219 -7.78 -6.18 2.63
N ASP A 220 -6.92 -5.18 2.53
CA ASP A 220 -6.51 -4.63 1.25
C ASP A 220 -5.34 -5.43 0.65
N PRO A 221 -5.27 -5.67 -0.68
CA PRO A 221 -4.16 -6.40 -1.31
C PRO A 221 -2.78 -5.76 -1.07
N ASP A 222 -2.74 -4.45 -0.85
CA ASP A 222 -1.54 -3.66 -0.60
C ASP A 222 -1.23 -3.52 0.90
N ASN A 223 -2.03 -4.20 1.74
CA ASN A 223 -1.96 -4.19 3.21
C ASN A 223 -2.20 -2.79 3.80
N ASP A 224 -2.91 -1.94 3.06
CA ASP A 224 -3.35 -0.63 3.53
C ASP A 224 -4.51 -0.73 4.52
N THR A 225 -4.70 0.34 5.30
CA THR A 225 -5.82 0.43 6.24
C THR A 225 -7.13 0.56 5.48
N VAL A 226 -8.07 -0.34 5.78
CA VAL A 226 -9.41 -0.35 5.18
C VAL A 226 -10.40 0.45 6.02
N GLN A 227 -11.25 1.21 5.34
CA GLN A 227 -12.42 1.88 5.93
C GLN A 227 -13.72 1.36 5.33
N TYR A 228 -14.81 1.49 6.07
CA TYR A 228 -16.12 0.98 5.72
C TYR A 228 -17.14 2.11 5.67
N GLU A 229 -18.03 2.04 4.68
CA GLU A 229 -19.18 2.92 4.59
C GLU A 229 -20.45 2.08 4.48
N PHE A 230 -21.43 2.40 5.30
CA PHE A 230 -22.74 1.78 5.38
C PHE A 230 -23.78 2.76 4.84
N SER A 231 -24.83 2.23 4.22
CA SER A 231 -26.00 3.01 3.85
C SER A 231 -27.27 2.26 4.21
N VAL A 232 -28.30 3.02 4.62
CA VAL A 232 -29.66 2.53 4.83
C VAL A 232 -30.59 3.37 3.97
N ALA A 233 -31.46 2.69 3.25
CA ALA A 233 -32.39 3.30 2.32
C ALA A 233 -33.73 2.55 2.32
N THR A 234 -34.75 3.15 1.73
CA THR A 234 -36.07 2.50 1.56
C THR A 234 -36.17 1.69 0.26
N GLY A 235 -35.35 2.01 -0.74
CA GLY A 235 -35.27 1.28 -2.00
C GLY A 235 -34.56 -0.07 -1.87
N SER A 236 -34.76 -0.95 -2.86
CA SER A 236 -34.26 -2.34 -2.83
C SER A 236 -32.75 -2.48 -3.04
N ASP A 237 -32.09 -1.44 -3.54
CA ASP A 237 -30.65 -1.38 -3.79
C ASP A 237 -29.84 -0.91 -2.56
N GLY A 238 -30.51 -0.46 -1.49
CA GLY A 238 -29.85 0.12 -0.33
C GLY A 238 -29.21 1.50 -0.61
N GLN A 239 -29.61 2.16 -1.70
CA GLN A 239 -29.12 3.47 -2.13
C GLN A 239 -30.27 4.44 -2.47
N SER A 240 -31.23 3.99 -3.28
CA SER A 240 -32.41 4.78 -3.65
C SER A 240 -33.33 5.02 -2.44
N GLY A 241 -33.76 6.27 -2.26
CA GLY A 241 -34.49 6.67 -1.04
C GLY A 241 -33.61 6.56 0.22
N LEU A 242 -32.34 6.98 0.11
CA LEU A 242 -31.36 7.02 1.20
C LEU A 242 -31.95 7.75 2.42
N VAL A 243 -31.84 7.12 3.59
CA VAL A 243 -32.23 7.74 4.87
C VAL A 243 -31.04 8.00 5.77
N ALA A 244 -29.94 7.24 5.66
CA ALA A 244 -28.71 7.52 6.36
C ALA A 244 -27.51 6.86 5.70
N LYS A 245 -26.34 7.49 5.86
CA LYS A 245 -25.03 6.95 5.46
C LYS A 245 -24.07 7.03 6.64
N SER A 246 -23.16 6.09 6.85
CA SER A 246 -22.21 6.21 7.99
C SER A 246 -21.09 7.22 7.76
N GLY A 247 -20.79 7.52 6.49
CA GLY A 247 -19.47 8.01 6.11
C GLY A 247 -18.42 6.91 6.26
N TRP A 248 -17.16 7.26 6.10
CA TRP A 248 -16.07 6.29 6.17
C TRP A 248 -15.60 6.09 7.60
N LEU A 249 -15.69 4.85 8.08
CA LEU A 249 -15.35 4.44 9.43
C LEU A 249 -14.18 3.45 9.41
N ASP A 250 -13.29 3.56 10.40
CA ASP A 250 -12.22 2.55 10.60
C ASP A 250 -12.76 1.24 11.20
N SER A 251 -14.02 1.22 11.63
CA SER A 251 -14.67 0.05 12.23
C SER A 251 -15.63 -0.63 11.23
N PRO A 252 -15.66 -1.98 11.16
CA PRO A 252 -16.60 -2.73 10.34
C PRO A 252 -18.00 -2.81 10.99
N SER A 253 -18.39 -1.78 11.74
CA SER A 253 -19.64 -1.70 12.48
C SER A 253 -20.13 -0.26 12.56
N TRP A 254 -21.44 -0.07 12.42
CA TRP A 254 -22.09 1.24 12.52
C TRP A 254 -23.47 1.14 13.16
N THR A 255 -23.75 2.02 14.12
CA THR A 255 -25.08 2.13 14.75
C THR A 255 -25.92 3.13 13.99
N VAL A 256 -27.11 2.73 13.55
CA VAL A 256 -28.01 3.64 12.84
C VAL A 256 -28.41 4.81 13.78
N PRO A 257 -28.32 6.08 13.32
CA PRO A 257 -28.62 7.25 14.14
C PRO A 257 -30.07 7.30 14.63
N VAL A 258 -30.26 7.97 15.76
CA VAL A 258 -31.59 8.24 16.31
C VAL A 258 -32.44 9.05 15.32
N GLY A 259 -33.75 8.76 15.29
CA GLY A 259 -34.72 9.46 14.45
C GLY A 259 -34.76 9.02 12.98
N VAL A 260 -33.80 8.21 12.51
CA VAL A 260 -33.75 7.75 11.11
C VAL A 260 -34.80 6.66 10.84
N LEU A 261 -34.90 5.67 11.74
CA LEU A 261 -35.76 4.51 11.54
C LEU A 261 -37.11 4.67 12.23
N LYS A 262 -38.17 4.27 11.51
CA LYS A 262 -39.55 4.29 11.98
C LYS A 262 -40.07 2.88 12.23
N ASP A 263 -40.92 2.74 13.24
CA ASP A 263 -41.53 1.44 13.55
C ASP A 263 -42.46 0.97 12.41
N GLY A 264 -42.47 -0.33 12.14
CA GLY A 264 -43.25 -0.96 11.08
C GLY A 264 -42.69 -0.82 9.66
N VAL A 265 -41.62 -0.03 9.45
CA VAL A 265 -41.05 0.24 8.12
C VAL A 265 -40.00 -0.81 7.73
N ASN A 266 -39.98 -1.14 6.44
CA ASN A 266 -38.93 -1.97 5.83
C ASN A 266 -37.82 -1.08 5.29
N TYR A 267 -36.58 -1.45 5.62
CA TYR A 267 -35.38 -0.80 5.14
C TYR A 267 -34.48 -1.80 4.45
N THR A 268 -33.63 -1.28 3.58
CA THR A 268 -32.56 -2.01 2.94
C THR A 268 -31.24 -1.36 3.30
N TRP A 269 -30.22 -2.17 3.57
CA TRP A 269 -28.88 -1.68 3.83
C TRP A 269 -27.83 -2.39 2.98
N THR A 270 -26.74 -1.69 2.74
CA THR A 270 -25.54 -2.21 2.08
C THR A 270 -24.31 -1.54 2.70
N ALA A 271 -23.14 -2.05 2.35
CA ALA A 271 -21.86 -1.50 2.76
C ALA A 271 -20.82 -1.72 1.66
N ARG A 272 -19.74 -0.94 1.73
CA ARG A 272 -18.56 -1.07 0.89
C ARG A 272 -17.30 -0.72 1.68
N ALA A 273 -16.16 -1.14 1.16
CA ALA A 273 -14.85 -0.86 1.73
C ALA A 273 -14.07 0.11 0.83
N ARG A 274 -13.10 0.82 1.41
CA ARG A 274 -12.07 1.57 0.68
C ARG A 274 -10.72 1.43 1.36
N ASP A 275 -9.64 1.60 0.61
CA ASP A 275 -8.33 1.85 1.18
C ASP A 275 -8.20 3.34 1.60
N LYS A 276 -7.19 3.67 2.42
CA LYS A 276 -6.93 5.06 2.83
C LYS A 276 -6.11 5.84 1.79
N MET A 277 -5.13 5.24 1.11
CA MET A 277 -4.29 5.92 0.11
C MET A 277 -3.59 4.94 -0.84
N PRO A 278 -3.76 5.05 -2.16
CA PRO A 278 -4.58 5.99 -2.90
C PRO A 278 -6.03 5.50 -2.99
N GLU A 279 -6.98 6.31 -2.54
CA GLU A 279 -8.38 5.89 -2.37
C GLU A 279 -8.94 5.11 -3.58
N THR A 280 -9.12 3.80 -3.40
CA THR A 280 -10.00 3.00 -4.23
C THR A 280 -11.12 2.39 -3.41
N VAL A 281 -12.28 2.22 -4.07
CA VAL A 281 -13.53 1.87 -3.41
C VAL A 281 -14.08 0.58 -4.00
N SER A 282 -14.39 -0.38 -3.14
CA SER A 282 -15.01 -1.64 -3.55
C SER A 282 -16.40 -1.41 -4.18
N THR A 283 -16.90 -2.40 -4.89
CA THR A 283 -18.32 -2.43 -5.22
C THR A 283 -19.16 -2.51 -3.93
N LEU A 284 -20.44 -2.12 -4.02
CA LEU A 284 -21.38 -2.31 -2.93
C LEU A 284 -21.66 -3.79 -2.70
N ALA A 285 -21.75 -4.20 -1.44
CA ALA A 285 -22.21 -5.52 -1.08
C ALA A 285 -23.66 -5.73 -1.53
N ALA A 286 -24.01 -6.98 -1.83
CA ALA A 286 -25.40 -7.34 -2.11
C ALA A 286 -26.27 -6.93 -0.91
N SER A 287 -27.28 -6.10 -1.18
CA SER A 287 -28.07 -5.45 -0.16
C SER A 287 -28.89 -6.46 0.66
N ARG A 288 -29.16 -6.11 1.93
CA ARG A 288 -30.01 -6.89 2.84
C ARG A 288 -31.17 -6.07 3.34
N LYS A 289 -32.31 -6.72 3.55
CA LYS A 289 -33.52 -6.09 4.08
C LYS A 289 -33.64 -6.32 5.57
N PHE A 290 -34.24 -5.38 6.29
CA PHE A 290 -34.75 -5.62 7.64
C PHE A 290 -36.02 -4.80 7.87
N LYS A 291 -36.88 -5.28 8.76
CA LYS A 291 -38.07 -4.57 9.22
C LYS A 291 -37.84 -4.12 10.65
N VAL A 292 -38.12 -2.85 10.94
CA VAL A 292 -38.22 -2.39 12.33
C VAL A 292 -39.59 -2.77 12.86
N ASP A 293 -39.61 -3.53 13.94
CA ASP A 293 -40.83 -3.93 14.64
C ASP A 293 -40.54 -3.96 16.14
N LEU A 294 -40.91 -2.89 16.82
CA LEU A 294 -40.71 -2.74 18.26
C LEU A 294 -41.62 -3.65 19.09
N ARG A 295 -42.57 -4.37 18.45
CA ARG A 295 -43.55 -5.25 19.10
C ARG A 295 -44.32 -4.56 20.23
N LEU A 296 -44.69 -3.29 19.99
CA LEU A 296 -45.40 -2.45 20.96
C LEU A 296 -46.88 -2.83 21.08
N GLY A 297 -47.45 -3.56 20.12
CA GLY A 297 -48.84 -4.01 20.17
C GLY A 297 -49.07 -5.23 21.05
N ALA A 298 -50.33 -5.41 21.52
CA ALA A 298 -50.80 -6.64 22.15
C ALA A 298 -51.22 -7.68 21.08
N GLN A 299 -50.30 -8.10 20.22
CA GLN A 299 -50.60 -8.95 19.06
C GLN A 299 -49.92 -10.32 19.18
N GLY A 300 -50.70 -11.41 19.06
CA GLY A 300 -50.23 -12.80 19.03
C GLY A 300 -49.82 -13.37 20.40
N PRO A 301 -49.44 -14.67 20.50
CA PRO A 301 -48.97 -15.29 21.73
C PRO A 301 -47.58 -14.75 22.09
N VAL A 302 -47.52 -13.48 22.47
CA VAL A 302 -46.33 -12.88 23.04
C VAL A 302 -46.33 -13.26 24.51
N PRO A 303 -45.26 -13.89 25.03
CA PRO A 303 -45.17 -14.21 26.45
C PRO A 303 -45.33 -12.92 27.24
N GLY A 304 -46.42 -12.84 28.01
CA GLY A 304 -46.76 -11.67 28.80
C GLY A 304 -47.20 -12.08 30.19
N ASP A 305 -46.75 -11.33 31.19
CA ASP A 305 -47.25 -11.45 32.55
C ASP A 305 -48.21 -10.30 32.83
N ALA A 306 -49.34 -10.59 33.46
CA ALA A 306 -50.43 -9.64 33.63
C ALA A 306 -50.92 -9.59 35.08
N VAL A 307 -50.96 -8.39 35.64
CA VAL A 307 -51.52 -8.12 36.97
C VAL A 307 -52.47 -6.93 36.86
N GLY A 308 -53.78 -7.20 36.95
CA GLY A 308 -54.82 -6.17 36.82
C GLY A 308 -54.76 -5.45 35.46
N PRO A 309 -54.71 -4.10 35.43
CA PRO A 309 -54.67 -3.33 34.19
C PRO A 309 -53.29 -3.30 33.52
N VAL A 310 -52.27 -3.92 34.13
CA VAL A 310 -50.87 -3.86 33.68
C VAL A 310 -50.47 -5.20 33.04
N THR A 311 -49.85 -5.14 31.87
CA THR A 311 -49.27 -6.30 31.19
C THR A 311 -47.84 -5.99 30.79
N VAL A 312 -46.89 -6.88 31.09
CA VAL A 312 -45.49 -6.77 30.69
C VAL A 312 -45.21 -7.75 29.57
N ASN A 313 -44.69 -7.27 28.44
CA ASN A 313 -44.16 -8.09 27.37
C ASN A 313 -42.78 -8.65 27.79
N LEU A 314 -42.68 -9.96 28.03
CA LEU A 314 -41.45 -10.59 28.53
C LEU A 314 -40.33 -10.63 27.48
N SER A 315 -40.62 -10.39 26.20
CA SER A 315 -39.62 -10.36 25.13
C SER A 315 -38.99 -8.98 24.92
N THR A 316 -39.69 -7.90 25.29
CA THR A 316 -39.23 -6.52 25.06
C THR A 316 -39.12 -5.70 26.34
N GLY A 317 -39.67 -6.16 27.46
CA GLY A 317 -39.80 -5.39 28.69
C GLY A 317 -40.85 -4.26 28.59
N ASN A 318 -41.63 -4.21 27.51
CA ASN A 318 -42.65 -3.19 27.33
C ASN A 318 -43.81 -3.37 28.32
N VAL A 319 -44.21 -2.31 29.00
CA VAL A 319 -45.36 -2.27 29.90
C VAL A 319 -46.54 -1.65 29.16
N ILE A 320 -47.62 -2.41 29.02
CA ILE A 320 -48.89 -1.95 28.49
C ILE A 320 -49.85 -1.81 29.67
N THR A 321 -50.39 -0.60 29.88
CA THR A 321 -51.45 -0.39 30.86
C THR A 321 -52.75 -0.02 30.16
N ARG A 322 -53.86 -0.65 30.56
CA ARG A 322 -55.19 -0.38 30.02
C ARG A 322 -56.14 0.02 31.13
N ALA A 323 -56.72 1.20 31.01
CA ALA A 323 -57.75 1.68 31.92
C ALA A 323 -58.98 2.10 31.12
N SER A 324 -60.16 1.65 31.54
CA SER A 324 -61.42 2.09 30.94
C SER A 324 -62.15 3.03 31.89
N THR A 325 -62.77 4.08 31.36
CA THR A 325 -63.75 4.86 32.13
C THR A 325 -64.97 4.00 32.43
N PRO A 326 -65.77 4.36 33.46
CA PRO A 326 -67.09 3.78 33.63
C PRO A 326 -67.88 3.83 32.30
N ALA A 327 -68.54 2.74 31.97
CA ALA A 327 -69.38 2.68 30.79
C ALA A 327 -70.73 3.36 31.04
N MET A 328 -71.16 4.23 30.14
CA MET A 328 -72.52 4.75 30.10
C MET A 328 -73.39 3.85 29.23
N LYS A 329 -74.50 3.36 29.77
CA LYS A 329 -75.49 2.58 29.01
C LYS A 329 -76.23 3.52 28.06
N THR A 330 -76.22 3.24 26.76
CA THR A 330 -77.02 3.96 25.76
C THR A 330 -77.91 2.99 24.99
N VAL A 331 -78.89 3.53 24.27
CA VAL A 331 -79.82 2.73 23.43
C VAL A 331 -79.11 1.96 22.31
N GLY A 332 -77.88 2.39 21.94
CA GLY A 332 -77.03 1.74 20.94
C GLY A 332 -75.91 0.86 21.53
N GLY A 333 -75.88 0.66 22.84
CA GLY A 333 -74.83 -0.09 23.55
C GLY A 333 -74.05 0.76 24.55
N ASP A 334 -73.10 0.13 25.23
CA ASP A 334 -72.25 0.77 26.22
C ASP A 334 -71.23 1.69 25.54
N VAL A 335 -71.11 2.92 26.02
CA VAL A 335 -70.06 3.84 25.61
C VAL A 335 -69.07 3.99 26.76
N SER A 336 -67.79 3.78 26.49
CA SER A 336 -66.70 4.00 27.45
C SER A 336 -65.47 4.49 26.71
N VAL A 337 -64.64 5.28 27.37
CA VAL A 337 -63.31 5.64 26.87
C VAL A 337 -62.30 4.63 27.40
N GLN A 338 -61.52 4.04 26.51
CA GLN A 338 -60.39 3.19 26.89
C GLN A 338 -59.09 3.95 26.68
N PHE A 339 -58.30 4.06 27.73
CA PHE A 339 -56.93 4.56 27.70
C PHE A 339 -55.98 3.36 27.62
N THR A 340 -55.04 3.42 26.68
CA THR A 340 -53.93 2.47 26.61
C THR A 340 -52.63 3.26 26.66
N TYR A 341 -51.77 2.95 27.62
CA TYR A 341 -50.41 3.48 27.70
C TYR A 341 -49.40 2.37 27.41
N ASN A 342 -48.30 2.75 26.76
CA ASN A 342 -47.25 1.85 26.32
C ASN A 342 -45.91 2.47 26.72
N SER A 343 -45.18 1.83 27.65
CA SER A 343 -43.96 2.43 28.21
C SER A 343 -42.81 2.57 27.22
N GLN A 344 -42.82 1.77 26.15
CA GLN A 344 -41.84 1.86 25.06
C GLN A 344 -42.43 2.49 23.79
N GLY A 345 -43.69 2.96 23.87
CA GLY A 345 -44.34 3.74 22.85
C GLY A 345 -43.68 5.11 22.77
N VAL A 346 -42.74 5.27 21.85
CA VAL A 346 -42.16 6.57 21.55
C VAL A 346 -43.11 7.28 20.58
N GLU A 347 -43.69 8.40 21.01
CA GLU A 347 -44.37 9.29 20.07
C GLU A 347 -43.36 9.81 19.04
N GLU A 348 -43.57 9.50 17.77
CA GLU A 348 -42.80 10.09 16.67
C GLU A 348 -43.36 11.47 16.33
N THR A 349 -43.39 12.37 17.30
CA THR A 349 -43.76 13.78 17.09
C THR A 349 -42.53 14.57 16.62
N GLY A 350 -42.75 15.44 15.64
CA GLY A 350 -41.66 16.21 15.03
C GLY A 350 -41.88 16.45 13.53
N LEU A 351 -40.90 17.10 12.90
CA LEU A 351 -40.84 17.26 11.44
C LEU A 351 -39.79 16.32 10.85
N VAL A 352 -39.94 15.93 9.58
CA VAL A 352 -38.96 15.09 8.90
C VAL A 352 -37.92 15.98 8.26
N GLY A 353 -36.75 16.10 8.92
CA GLY A 353 -35.62 16.86 8.39
C GLY A 353 -34.84 16.02 7.36
N SER A 354 -34.72 16.54 6.14
CA SER A 354 -33.82 16.04 5.10
C SER A 354 -32.58 16.92 5.05
N TYR A 355 -31.42 16.33 5.29
CA TYR A 355 -30.15 17.03 5.46
C TYR A 355 -29.24 16.84 4.26
N TYR A 356 -28.59 17.92 3.84
CA TYR A 356 -27.74 17.98 2.66
C TYR A 356 -26.40 18.62 3.01
N THR A 357 -25.32 18.10 2.46
CA THR A 357 -24.01 18.76 2.51
C THR A 357 -24.00 20.02 1.63
N GLY A 358 -23.12 20.97 1.95
CA GLY A 358 -22.91 22.17 1.14
C GLY A 358 -23.35 23.46 1.84
N THR A 359 -22.86 24.60 1.34
CA THR A 359 -23.02 25.89 2.03
C THR A 359 -24.45 26.43 1.95
N SER A 360 -24.84 27.23 2.94
CA SER A 360 -26.17 27.86 3.02
C SER A 360 -26.48 28.84 1.89
N ASN A 361 -25.47 29.23 1.09
CA ASN A 361 -25.63 30.17 -0.02
C ASN A 361 -26.34 29.53 -1.23
N ASP A 362 -26.34 28.20 -1.31
CA ASP A 362 -26.99 27.45 -2.38
C ASP A 362 -28.30 26.85 -1.89
N GLY A 363 -29.43 27.22 -2.51
CA GLY A 363 -30.72 26.55 -2.25
C GLY A 363 -30.67 25.04 -2.50
N ILE A 364 -31.55 24.27 -1.85
CA ILE A 364 -31.66 22.82 -2.06
C ILE A 364 -32.44 22.56 -3.36
N LYS A 365 -31.80 21.95 -4.36
CA LYS A 365 -32.43 21.63 -5.66
C LYS A 365 -33.18 20.29 -5.58
N ASP A 366 -34.12 20.06 -6.48
CA ASP A 366 -34.85 18.78 -6.53
C ASP A 366 -34.00 17.60 -6.99
N THR A 367 -32.87 17.87 -7.64
CA THR A 367 -31.85 16.87 -7.98
C THR A 367 -30.94 16.51 -6.82
N ASP A 368 -30.95 17.28 -5.72
CA ASP A 368 -30.10 17.02 -4.57
C ASP A 368 -30.64 15.80 -3.81
N SER A 369 -29.74 14.89 -3.45
CA SER A 369 -30.06 13.73 -2.60
C SER A 369 -29.61 14.00 -1.16
N PRO A 370 -30.48 13.78 -0.15
CA PRO A 370 -30.10 13.97 1.23
C PRO A 370 -29.08 12.90 1.66
N VAL A 371 -28.22 13.25 2.61
CA VAL A 371 -27.26 12.32 3.23
C VAL A 371 -27.79 11.72 4.55
N LEU A 372 -28.82 12.36 5.11
CA LEU A 372 -29.54 11.94 6.31
C LEU A 372 -30.99 12.43 6.22
N VAL A 373 -31.94 11.56 6.54
CA VAL A 373 -33.36 11.86 6.70
C VAL A 373 -33.77 11.32 8.06
N ARG A 374 -34.23 12.19 8.96
CA ARG A 374 -34.66 11.80 10.31
C ARG A 374 -35.85 12.61 10.80
N THR A 375 -36.58 12.05 11.76
CA THR A 375 -37.57 12.79 12.54
C THR A 375 -36.87 13.64 13.60
N ASP A 376 -37.08 14.94 13.51
CA ASP A 376 -36.52 15.97 14.35
C ASP A 376 -37.60 16.45 15.36
N PRO A 377 -37.37 16.36 16.68
CA PRO A 377 -38.38 16.73 17.69
C PRO A 377 -38.71 18.24 17.71
N GLN A 378 -37.86 19.07 17.11
CA GLN A 378 -38.04 20.52 16.96
C GLN A 378 -37.38 21.01 15.66
N VAL A 379 -37.60 22.27 15.28
CA VAL A 379 -36.97 22.87 14.08
C VAL A 379 -35.79 23.77 14.38
N SER A 380 -35.67 24.25 15.62
CA SER A 380 -34.56 25.09 16.07
C SER A 380 -33.55 24.26 16.83
N TYR A 381 -32.30 24.27 16.39
CA TYR A 381 -31.22 23.51 17.00
C TYR A 381 -30.01 24.41 17.20
N TRP A 382 -29.35 24.27 18.36
CA TRP A 382 -28.05 24.86 18.61
C TRP A 382 -26.98 23.77 18.43
N TRP A 383 -26.24 23.86 17.32
CA TRP A 383 -25.14 22.96 16.96
C TRP A 383 -23.80 23.69 17.15
N PRO A 384 -23.33 23.94 18.38
CA PRO A 384 -22.24 24.90 18.64
C PRO A 384 -21.00 24.65 17.76
N ASP A 385 -20.16 23.68 18.11
CA ASP A 385 -19.01 23.25 17.29
C ASP A 385 -19.23 21.85 16.70
N GLY A 386 -20.49 21.43 16.60
CA GLY A 386 -20.90 20.09 16.18
C GLY A 386 -21.78 20.13 14.95
N SER A 387 -22.26 18.96 14.54
CA SER A 387 -23.15 18.83 13.40
C SER A 387 -24.29 17.87 13.70
N PRO A 388 -25.38 17.90 12.91
CA PRO A 388 -26.44 16.91 12.96
C PRO A 388 -25.98 15.49 12.91
N TYR A 389 -24.85 15.24 12.24
CA TYR A 389 -24.37 13.90 12.03
C TYR A 389 -22.96 13.86 11.40
N GLU A 390 -21.93 13.82 12.23
CA GLU A 390 -20.54 13.69 11.78
C GLU A 390 -20.17 12.23 11.43
N PRO A 391 -19.20 12.00 10.53
CA PRO A 391 -18.48 12.99 9.72
C PRO A 391 -19.21 13.36 8.41
N VAL A 392 -20.37 12.74 8.14
CA VAL A 392 -21.09 12.88 6.85
C VAL A 392 -21.60 14.30 6.63
N ILE A 393 -22.13 14.91 7.68
CA ILE A 393 -22.48 16.32 7.71
C ILE A 393 -21.35 17.06 8.42
N PRO A 394 -20.64 17.97 7.73
CA PRO A 394 -19.59 18.77 8.35
C PRO A 394 -20.17 19.70 9.42
N LYS A 395 -19.31 20.17 10.34
CA LYS A 395 -19.66 21.15 11.37
C LYS A 395 -20.27 22.42 10.78
N ASP A 396 -19.65 22.91 9.71
CA ASP A 396 -20.08 24.10 8.98
C ASP A 396 -20.56 23.75 7.57
N GLY A 397 -21.56 24.48 7.08
CA GLY A 397 -22.01 24.36 5.70
C GLY A 397 -22.84 23.10 5.45
N PHE A 398 -24.06 23.10 5.99
CA PHE A 398 -25.11 22.14 5.63
C PHE A 398 -26.46 22.84 5.50
N ARG A 399 -27.41 22.14 4.88
CA ARG A 399 -28.75 22.65 4.58
C ARG A 399 -29.79 21.62 5.00
N ILE A 400 -30.96 22.09 5.43
CA ILE A 400 -32.06 21.23 5.89
C ILE A 400 -33.35 21.63 5.19
N ARG A 401 -34.16 20.64 4.81
CA ARG A 401 -35.55 20.76 4.35
C ARG A 401 -36.44 20.00 5.33
N TRP A 402 -37.37 20.68 5.99
CA TRP A 402 -38.37 20.06 6.89
C TRP A 402 -39.73 19.88 6.22
#